data_AF-A0A5D3BBM8-F1
#
_entry.id   AF-A0A5D3BBM8-F1
#
_cell.length_a   1.000
_cell.length_b   1.000
_cell.length_c   1.000
_cell.angle_alpha   90.00
_cell.angle_beta   90.00
_cell.angle_gamma   90.00
#
_symmetry.space_group_name_H-M   'P 1'
#
loop_
_entity.id
_entity.type
_entity.pdbx_description
1 polymer ?
#
loop_
_entity_poly.entity_id
_entity_poly.type
_entity_poly.pdbx_seq_one_letter_code
_entity_poly.pdbx_strand_id
1 'polypeptide(L)'
;MDDHTTEVAPEDAKKKDWLCDDARLYLQIKNSIESEIIGLVDHCESIKELLEFLDFLYSGKEQVQRMFEVCMQFSRAEQKAGSVTNYFMRLKKITAELALLLPFSPDVKVQQAQRKKMAVMIFLNGFLPEFGMTKAQILSDSKIPSLDDAFTHVLCIESSLNGVSIPQSSSALISKNNNP
;
A
#
# COMPACT_ATOMS: atom_id res chain seq x y z
N MET A 1 1.97 -31.16 -9.70
CA MET A 1 2.51 -30.46 -8.53
C MET A 1 1.31 -29.76 -7.95
N ASP A 2 0.87 -30.18 -6.78
CA ASP A 2 -0.40 -29.76 -6.21
C ASP A 2 -0.25 -28.33 -5.66
N ASP A 3 -1.31 -27.51 -5.73
CA ASP A 3 -1.22 -26.09 -5.38
C ASP A 3 -1.52 -25.85 -3.88
N HIS A 4 -0.47 -25.90 -3.07
CA HIS A 4 -0.52 -25.64 -1.62
C HIS A 4 -0.83 -24.18 -1.26
N THR A 5 -0.78 -23.25 -2.22
CA THR A 5 -0.92 -21.81 -1.96
C THR A 5 -2.36 -21.34 -1.96
N THR A 6 -3.27 -22.09 -2.61
CA THR A 6 -4.68 -21.72 -2.72
C THR A 6 -5.64 -22.86 -2.36
N GLU A 7 -5.22 -24.12 -2.54
CA GLU A 7 -6.05 -25.30 -2.32
C GLU A 7 -6.01 -25.78 -0.87
N VAL A 8 -7.04 -26.53 -0.47
CA VAL A 8 -7.14 -27.17 0.85
C VAL A 8 -6.82 -28.65 0.68
N ALA A 9 -6.30 -29.28 1.73
CA ALA A 9 -5.97 -30.70 1.74
C ALA A 9 -7.09 -31.57 1.12
N PRO A 10 -6.78 -32.45 0.16
CA PRO A 10 -7.77 -33.34 -0.45
C PRO A 10 -8.29 -34.36 0.56
N GLU A 11 -9.51 -34.87 0.37
CA GLU A 11 -10.10 -35.91 1.24
C GLU A 11 -9.83 -37.35 0.77
N ASP A 12 -9.04 -37.52 -0.29
CA ASP A 12 -8.77 -38.81 -0.90
C ASP A 12 -7.50 -39.48 -0.32
N ALA A 13 -7.09 -40.58 -0.95
CA ALA A 13 -5.91 -41.35 -0.57
C ALA A 13 -4.60 -40.53 -0.57
N LYS A 14 -4.57 -39.35 -1.23
CA LYS A 14 -3.39 -38.49 -1.32
C LYS A 14 -3.28 -37.47 -0.18
N LYS A 15 -4.29 -37.37 0.70
CA LYS A 15 -4.32 -36.44 1.83
C LYS A 15 -3.04 -36.46 2.65
N LYS A 16 -2.50 -37.64 2.94
CA LYS A 16 -1.31 -37.81 3.76
C LYS A 16 -0.06 -37.23 3.08
N ASP A 17 0.11 -37.51 1.80
CA ASP A 17 1.25 -37.04 1.02
C ASP A 17 1.17 -35.51 0.85
N TRP A 18 -0.04 -34.99 0.60
CA TRP A 18 -0.32 -33.56 0.55
C TRP A 18 0.07 -32.84 1.86
N LEU A 19 -0.35 -33.36 3.02
CA LEU A 19 -0.03 -32.76 4.32
C LEU A 19 1.48 -32.77 4.61
N CYS A 20 2.18 -33.81 4.15
CA CYS A 20 3.64 -33.89 4.30
C CYS A 20 4.35 -32.85 3.42
N ASP A 21 3.90 -32.65 2.19
CA ASP A 21 4.44 -31.64 1.29
C ASP A 21 4.13 -30.22 1.78
N ASP A 22 2.92 -29.98 2.28
CA ASP A 22 2.50 -28.71 2.86
C ASP A 22 3.36 -28.33 4.08
N ALA A 23 3.53 -29.26 5.04
CA ALA A 23 4.37 -29.04 6.21
C ALA A 23 5.85 -28.80 5.86
N ARG A 24 6.36 -29.49 4.83
CA ARG A 24 7.73 -29.27 4.34
C ARG A 24 7.90 -27.85 3.80
N LEU A 25 6.98 -27.40 2.95
CA LEU A 25 7.01 -26.05 2.40
C LEU A 25 6.88 -25.01 3.52
N TYR A 26 6.00 -25.25 4.50
CA TYR A 26 5.81 -24.36 5.65
C TYR A 26 7.10 -24.14 6.42
N LEU A 27 7.82 -25.22 6.74
CA LEU A 27 9.10 -25.13 7.43
C LEU A 27 10.16 -24.41 6.59
N GLN A 28 10.18 -24.59 5.27
CA GLN A 28 11.12 -23.91 4.39
C GLN A 28 10.90 -22.39 4.36
N ILE A 29 9.65 -21.97 4.22
CA ILE A 29 9.29 -20.54 4.22
C ILE A 29 9.55 -19.95 5.61
N LYS A 30 9.12 -20.63 6.68
CA LYS A 30 9.35 -20.21 8.07
C LYS A 30 10.83 -19.97 8.38
N ASN A 31 11.71 -20.84 7.91
CA ASN A 31 13.17 -20.68 8.07
C ASN A 31 13.76 -19.50 7.27
N SER A 32 13.01 -18.94 6.33
CA SER A 32 13.40 -17.78 5.52
C SER A 32 12.83 -16.45 6.07
N ILE A 33 11.98 -16.51 7.10
CA ILE A 33 11.38 -15.34 7.75
C ILE A 33 12.34 -14.83 8.84
N GLU A 34 12.43 -13.51 8.99
CA GLU A 34 13.24 -12.88 10.04
C GLU A 34 12.75 -13.30 11.43
N SER A 35 13.68 -13.50 12.38
CA SER A 35 13.38 -14.03 13.71
C SER A 35 12.42 -13.18 14.53
N GLU A 36 12.26 -11.90 14.20
CA GLU A 36 11.32 -10.98 14.84
C GLU A 36 9.85 -11.29 14.49
N ILE A 37 9.61 -12.00 13.38
CA ILE A 37 8.29 -12.22 12.79
C ILE A 37 7.88 -13.69 12.91
N ILE A 38 8.85 -14.58 13.18
CA ILE A 38 8.64 -16.03 13.27
C ILE A 38 7.60 -16.42 14.34
N GLY A 39 7.55 -15.69 15.46
CA GLY A 39 6.58 -15.94 16.54
C GLY A 39 5.13 -15.57 16.18
N LEU A 40 4.93 -14.76 15.14
CA LEU A 40 3.60 -14.39 14.66
C LEU A 40 3.02 -15.45 13.73
N VAL A 41 3.88 -16.17 12.99
CA VAL A 41 3.48 -17.21 12.02
C VAL A 41 3.39 -18.61 12.63
N ASP A 42 3.80 -18.78 13.90
CA ASP A 42 3.80 -20.07 14.61
C ASP A 42 2.41 -20.72 14.73
N HIS A 43 1.34 -19.93 14.63
CA HIS A 43 -0.04 -20.40 14.75
C HIS A 43 -0.66 -20.85 13.42
N CYS A 44 0.03 -20.61 12.29
CA CYS A 44 -0.48 -21.01 10.98
C CYS A 44 -0.35 -22.53 10.80
N GLU A 45 -1.44 -23.20 10.43
CA GLU A 45 -1.53 -24.65 10.30
C GLU A 45 -1.26 -25.15 8.86
N SER A 46 -1.18 -24.23 7.89
CA SER A 46 -0.94 -24.56 6.48
C SER A 46 -0.16 -23.48 5.74
N ILE A 47 0.38 -23.83 4.56
CA ILE A 47 0.99 -22.84 3.64
C ILE A 47 0.01 -21.74 3.26
N LYS A 48 -1.24 -22.12 2.96
CA LYS A 48 -2.27 -21.15 2.62
C LYS A 48 -2.49 -20.13 3.73
N GLU A 49 -2.66 -20.60 4.97
CA GLU A 49 -2.87 -19.71 6.12
C GLU A 49 -1.65 -18.83 6.40
N LEU A 50 -0.45 -19.39 6.28
CA LEU A 50 0.81 -18.63 6.37
C LEU A 50 0.85 -17.50 5.33
N LEU A 51 0.52 -17.80 4.08
CA LEU A 51 0.55 -16.82 3.00
C LEU A 51 -0.57 -15.78 3.13
N GLU A 52 -1.78 -16.18 3.55
CA GLU A 52 -2.88 -15.26 3.85
C GLU A 52 -2.55 -14.34 5.04
N PHE A 53 -1.84 -14.85 6.05
CA PHE A 53 -1.40 -14.05 7.19
C PHE A 53 -0.26 -13.09 6.83
N LEU A 54 0.71 -13.54 6.05
CA LEU A 54 1.76 -12.69 5.50
C LEU A 54 1.17 -11.64 4.55
N ASP A 55 0.20 -12.02 3.71
CA ASP A 55 -0.56 -11.06 2.91
C ASP A 55 -1.24 -10.07 3.86
N PHE A 56 -2.01 -10.50 4.86
CA PHE A 56 -2.61 -9.58 5.83
C PHE A 56 -1.62 -8.59 6.46
N LEU A 57 -0.45 -9.07 6.93
CA LEU A 57 0.59 -8.22 7.51
C LEU A 57 1.17 -7.22 6.50
N TYR A 58 1.27 -7.60 5.23
CA TYR A 58 2.01 -6.84 4.22
C TYR A 58 1.16 -6.27 3.06
N SER A 59 -0.16 -6.50 3.02
CA SER A 59 -1.00 -6.35 1.81
C SER A 59 -1.63 -4.96 1.59
N GLY A 60 -1.50 -3.98 2.51
CA GLY A 60 -1.88 -2.63 2.06
C GLY A 60 -1.87 -1.45 3.00
N LYS A 61 -2.22 -1.61 4.29
CA LYS A 61 -2.37 -0.43 5.17
C LYS A 61 -1.04 0.22 5.50
N GLU A 62 0.01 -0.57 5.72
CA GLU A 62 1.37 -0.07 5.88
C GLU A 62 2.06 0.23 4.53
N GLN A 63 1.55 -0.32 3.43
CA GLN A 63 2.17 -0.12 2.12
C GLN A 63 1.98 1.30 1.59
N VAL A 64 0.85 1.98 1.84
CA VAL A 64 0.65 3.37 1.34
C VAL A 64 1.61 4.35 2.03
N GLN A 65 1.70 4.28 3.36
CA GLN A 65 2.64 5.08 4.14
C GLN A 65 4.08 4.74 3.76
N ARG A 66 4.44 3.46 3.67
CA ARG A 66 5.80 3.04 3.31
C ARG A 66 6.18 3.46 1.89
N MET A 67 5.26 3.30 0.95
CA MET A 67 5.42 3.75 -0.44
C MET A 67 5.59 5.26 -0.51
N PHE A 68 4.84 6.03 0.29
CA PHE A 68 5.04 7.47 0.41
C PHE A 68 6.46 7.79 0.89
N GLU A 69 6.92 7.17 1.98
CA GLU A 69 8.25 7.39 2.54
C GLU A 69 9.36 7.05 1.55
N VAL A 70 9.30 5.88 0.90
CA VAL A 70 10.32 5.42 -0.05
C VAL A 70 10.33 6.28 -1.31
N CYS A 71 9.16 6.66 -1.85
CA CYS A 71 9.08 7.61 -2.96
C CYS A 71 9.72 8.96 -2.61
N MET A 72 9.52 9.43 -1.37
CA MET A 72 10.09 10.70 -0.92
C MET A 72 11.60 10.61 -0.67
N GLN A 73 12.08 9.50 -0.12
CA GLN A 73 13.52 9.24 -0.02
C GLN A 73 14.17 9.17 -1.40
N PHE A 74 13.53 8.52 -2.37
CA PHE A 74 14.01 8.41 -3.73
C PHE A 74 14.09 9.78 -4.42
N SER A 75 13.02 10.58 -4.35
CA SER A 75 12.98 11.92 -4.97
C SER A 75 13.94 12.93 -4.34
N ARG A 76 14.30 12.75 -3.05
CA ARG A 76 15.24 13.61 -2.31
C ARG A 76 16.65 13.01 -2.21
N ALA A 77 16.94 11.94 -2.97
CA ALA A 77 18.18 11.19 -2.82
C ALA A 77 19.39 11.99 -3.35
N GLU A 78 20.17 12.53 -2.42
CA GLU A 78 21.36 13.34 -2.71
C GLU A 78 22.59 12.80 -1.96
N GLN A 79 23.78 13.01 -2.53
CA GLN A 79 25.04 12.59 -1.89
C GLN A 79 25.30 13.34 -0.58
N LYS A 80 25.00 14.65 -0.55
CA LYS A 80 25.36 15.60 0.53
C LYS A 80 26.86 15.50 0.90
N ALA A 81 27.23 15.77 2.16
CA ALA A 81 28.60 15.77 2.65
C ALA A 81 29.20 14.37 2.93
N GLY A 82 28.69 13.30 2.28
CA GLY A 82 29.13 11.92 2.50
C GLY A 82 29.99 11.34 1.35
N SER A 83 30.60 10.17 1.58
CA SER A 83 31.33 9.45 0.52
C SER A 83 30.38 8.96 -0.58
N VAL A 84 30.89 8.92 -1.82
CA VAL A 84 30.16 8.41 -2.99
C VAL A 84 29.73 6.96 -2.78
N THR A 85 30.58 6.13 -2.18
CA THR A 85 30.26 4.72 -1.87
C THR A 85 29.05 4.61 -0.95
N ASN A 86 28.98 5.43 0.12
CA ASN A 86 27.85 5.40 1.04
C ASN A 86 26.57 5.89 0.36
N TYR A 87 26.66 6.91 -0.51
CA TYR A 87 25.53 7.36 -1.30
C TYR A 87 25.02 6.26 -2.25
N PHE A 88 25.91 5.60 -2.98
CA PHE A 88 25.58 4.51 -3.89
C PHE A 88 24.85 3.37 -3.17
N MET A 89 25.36 2.94 -2.01
CA MET A 89 24.73 1.87 -1.22
C MET A 89 23.33 2.27 -0.75
N ARG A 90 23.15 3.51 -0.28
CA ARG A 90 21.82 4.02 0.10
C ARG A 90 20.87 4.07 -1.09
N LEU A 91 21.32 4.62 -2.22
CA LEU A 91 20.50 4.71 -3.42
C LEU A 91 20.07 3.32 -3.92
N LYS A 92 21.00 2.35 -3.94
CA LYS A 92 20.67 0.95 -4.27
C LYS A 92 19.59 0.37 -3.35
N LYS A 93 19.68 0.61 -2.04
CA LYS A 93 18.68 0.15 -1.07
C LYS A 93 17.31 0.77 -1.37
N ILE A 94 17.25 2.10 -1.55
CA ILE A 94 16.00 2.81 -1.86
C ILE A 94 15.41 2.34 -3.19
N THR A 95 16.23 2.15 -4.23
CA THR A 95 15.75 1.67 -5.54
C THR A 95 15.23 0.24 -5.48
N ALA A 96 15.89 -0.66 -4.75
CA ALA A 96 15.43 -2.04 -4.58
C ALA A 96 14.08 -2.07 -3.87
N GLU A 97 13.93 -1.29 -2.80
CA GLU A 97 12.68 -1.20 -2.05
C GLU A 97 11.55 -0.55 -2.87
N LEU A 98 11.86 0.50 -3.64
CA LEU A 98 10.90 1.12 -4.56
C LEU A 98 10.38 0.12 -5.60
N ALA A 99 11.25 -0.76 -6.12
CA ALA A 99 10.87 -1.79 -7.08
C ALA A 99 9.94 -2.86 -6.48
N LEU A 100 10.02 -3.11 -5.17
CA LEU A 100 9.11 -4.01 -4.46
C LEU A 100 7.73 -3.35 -4.24
N LEU A 101 7.70 -2.08 -3.84
CA LEU A 101 6.47 -1.34 -3.54
C LEU A 101 5.72 -0.89 -4.80
N LEU A 102 6.45 -0.60 -5.87
CA LEU A 102 5.93 -0.18 -7.18
C LEU A 102 6.55 -1.04 -8.28
N PRO A 103 6.16 -2.32 -8.38
CA PRO A 103 6.73 -3.23 -9.37
C PRO A 103 6.39 -2.78 -10.78
N PHE A 104 7.36 -2.88 -11.67
CA PHE A 104 7.15 -2.57 -13.08
C PHE A 104 6.20 -3.61 -13.69
N SER A 105 5.09 -3.13 -14.27
CA SER A 105 4.15 -3.98 -15.00
C SER A 105 4.26 -3.72 -16.50
N PRO A 106 4.19 -4.75 -17.37
CA PRO A 106 4.07 -4.54 -18.81
C PRO A 106 2.71 -3.94 -19.22
N ASP A 107 1.70 -3.96 -18.33
CA ASP A 107 0.40 -3.35 -18.56
C ASP A 107 0.46 -1.82 -18.39
N VAL A 108 0.22 -1.10 -19.49
CA VAL A 108 0.18 0.37 -19.54
C VAL A 108 -0.85 0.95 -18.58
N LYS A 109 -2.00 0.28 -18.36
CA LYS A 109 -3.03 0.75 -17.43
C LYS A 109 -2.54 0.69 -15.99
N VAL A 110 -1.83 -0.38 -15.62
CA VAL A 110 -1.21 -0.53 -14.31
C VAL A 110 -0.14 0.54 -14.10
N GLN A 111 0.72 0.78 -15.10
CA GLN A 111 1.72 1.85 -15.04
C GLN A 111 1.07 3.23 -14.90
N GLN A 112 -0.01 3.50 -15.63
CA GLN A 112 -0.71 4.77 -15.53
C GLN A 112 -1.32 4.97 -14.13
N ALA A 113 -1.89 3.92 -13.53
CA ALA A 113 -2.38 3.95 -12.16
C ALA A 113 -1.25 4.22 -11.16
N GLN A 114 -0.09 3.58 -11.32
CA GLN A 114 1.10 3.84 -10.48
C GLN A 114 1.59 5.28 -10.60
N ARG A 115 1.68 5.83 -11.82
CA ARG A 115 2.06 7.24 -12.03
C ARG A 115 1.09 8.21 -11.37
N LYS A 116 -0.21 7.94 -11.46
CA LYS A 116 -1.24 8.74 -10.76
C LYS A 116 -1.06 8.69 -9.25
N LYS A 117 -0.80 7.51 -8.67
CA LYS A 117 -0.47 7.37 -7.23
C LYS A 117 0.76 8.20 -6.84
N MET A 118 1.81 8.18 -7.67
CA MET A 118 3.02 8.97 -7.41
C MET A 118 2.75 10.48 -7.43
N ALA A 119 1.89 10.95 -8.34
CA ALA A 119 1.47 12.36 -8.38
C ALA A 119 0.78 12.80 -7.07
N VAL A 120 -0.08 11.95 -6.50
CA VAL A 120 -0.72 12.19 -5.20
C VAL A 120 0.32 12.28 -4.09
N MET A 121 1.30 11.37 -4.07
CA MET A 121 2.37 11.42 -3.06
C MET A 121 3.22 12.69 -3.17
N ILE A 122 3.54 13.13 -4.39
CA ILE A 122 4.26 14.38 -4.60
C ILE A 122 3.44 15.57 -4.09
N PHE A 123 2.13 15.60 -4.38
CA PHE A 123 1.22 16.63 -3.89
C PHE A 123 1.19 16.69 -2.35
N LEU A 124 0.99 15.55 -1.69
CA LEU A 124 0.99 15.46 -0.22
C LEU A 124 2.34 15.83 0.42
N ASN A 125 3.44 15.61 -0.30
CA ASN A 125 4.78 15.98 0.19
C ASN A 125 5.07 17.47 0.08
N GLY A 126 4.40 18.18 -0.84
CA GLY A 126 4.54 19.62 -1.01
C GLY A 126 3.85 20.44 0.08
N PHE A 127 3.06 19.81 0.96
CA PHE A 127 2.34 20.50 2.01
C PHE A 127 3.24 21.01 3.14
N LEU A 128 2.86 22.18 3.66
CA LEU A 128 3.43 22.76 4.86
C LEU A 128 3.10 21.91 6.10
N PRO A 129 3.90 22.01 7.18
CA PRO A 129 3.68 21.23 8.41
C PRO A 129 2.28 21.38 9.03
N GLU A 130 1.62 22.53 8.84
CA GLU A 130 0.25 22.81 9.32
C GLU A 130 -0.81 21.87 8.73
N PHE A 131 -0.57 21.29 7.55
CA PHE A 131 -1.42 20.28 6.93
C PHE A 131 -1.01 18.84 7.30
N GLY A 132 -0.15 18.67 8.30
CA GLY A 132 0.38 17.38 8.72
C GLY A 132 -0.71 16.36 9.11
N MET A 133 -1.78 16.81 9.78
CA MET A 133 -2.91 15.94 10.14
C MET A 133 -3.67 15.46 8.90
N THR A 134 -3.98 16.35 7.96
CA THR A 134 -4.63 16.00 6.69
C THR A 134 -3.81 14.98 5.90
N LYS A 135 -2.50 15.19 5.84
CA LYS A 135 -1.57 14.26 5.22
C LYS A 135 -1.60 12.88 5.89
N ALA A 136 -1.53 12.84 7.22
CA ALA A 136 -1.59 11.57 7.96
C ALA A 136 -2.92 10.84 7.76
N GLN A 137 -4.03 11.57 7.73
CA GLN A 137 -5.35 11.00 7.47
C GLN A 137 -5.43 10.35 6.08
N ILE A 138 -4.96 11.05 5.03
CA ILE A 138 -4.97 10.53 3.65
C ILE A 138 -4.03 9.31 3.51
N LEU A 139 -2.90 9.30 4.22
CA LEU A 139 -1.93 8.18 4.17
C LEU A 139 -2.34 6.98 5.03
N SER A 140 -3.20 7.19 6.03
CA SER A 140 -3.77 6.12 6.87
C SER A 140 -4.87 5.35 6.14
N ASP A 141 -5.39 5.90 5.05
CA ASP A 141 -6.45 5.28 4.27
C ASP A 141 -5.89 4.13 3.43
N SER A 142 -6.63 3.02 3.39
CA SER A 142 -6.20 1.81 2.67
C SER A 142 -6.09 2.00 1.14
N LYS A 143 -6.73 3.04 0.61
CA LYS A 143 -6.76 3.37 -0.81
C LYS A 143 -6.29 4.80 -1.02
N ILE A 144 -5.26 4.96 -1.85
CA ILE A 144 -4.81 6.29 -2.27
C ILE A 144 -5.92 6.96 -3.09
N PRO A 145 -6.39 8.16 -2.69
CA PRO A 145 -7.40 8.91 -3.44
C PRO A 145 -6.86 9.34 -4.81
N SER A 146 -7.75 9.76 -5.71
CA SER A 146 -7.28 10.46 -6.92
C SER A 146 -6.66 11.81 -6.53
N LEU A 147 -5.93 12.43 -7.46
CA LEU A 147 -5.35 13.75 -7.21
C LEU A 147 -6.44 14.81 -6.96
N ASP A 148 -7.54 14.74 -7.71
CA ASP A 148 -8.69 15.64 -7.57
C ASP A 148 -9.44 15.42 -6.25
N ASP A 149 -9.59 14.17 -5.81
CA ASP A 149 -10.20 13.83 -4.51
C ASP A 149 -9.31 14.30 -3.35
N ALA A 150 -7.99 14.09 -3.46
CA ALA A 150 -7.03 14.56 -2.47
C ALA A 150 -7.05 16.09 -2.35
N PHE A 151 -7.12 16.79 -3.48
CA PHE A 151 -7.27 18.24 -3.53
C PHE A 151 -8.57 18.69 -2.87
N THR A 152 -9.70 18.07 -3.21
CA THR A 152 -11.01 18.41 -2.64
C THR A 152 -11.05 18.21 -1.12
N HIS A 153 -10.47 17.11 -0.63
CA HIS A 153 -10.38 16.82 0.80
C HIS A 153 -9.56 17.89 1.54
N VAL A 154 -8.44 18.32 0.96
CA VAL A 154 -7.58 19.37 1.51
C VAL A 154 -8.30 20.72 1.51
N LEU A 155 -8.99 21.06 0.41
CA LEU A 155 -9.77 22.29 0.30
C LEU A 155 -10.85 22.38 1.40
N CYS A 156 -11.57 21.28 1.69
CA CYS A 156 -12.55 21.24 2.77
C CYS A 156 -11.93 21.55 4.14
N ILE A 157 -10.74 21.03 4.42
CA ILE A 157 -10.04 21.26 5.68
C ILE A 157 -9.50 22.69 5.76
N GLU A 158 -8.89 23.19 4.68
CA GLU A 158 -8.42 24.57 4.59
C GLU A 158 -9.57 25.57 4.81
N SER A 159 -10.73 25.30 4.21
CA SER A 159 -11.97 26.06 4.40
C SER A 159 -12.43 26.08 5.85
N SER A 160 -12.39 24.91 6.52
CA SER A 160 -12.73 24.78 7.94
C SER A 160 -11.72 25.48 8.85
N LEU A 161 -10.44 25.52 8.48
CA LEU A 161 -9.37 26.19 9.22
C LEU A 161 -9.48 27.72 9.11
N ASN A 162 -9.87 28.20 7.93
CA ASN A 162 -10.02 29.62 7.61
C ASN A 162 -11.41 30.19 7.93
N GLY A 163 -12.33 29.38 8.47
CA GLY A 163 -13.69 29.80 8.85
C GLY A 163 -14.60 30.14 7.67
N VAL A 164 -14.26 29.73 6.45
CA VAL A 164 -15.07 29.98 5.25
C VAL A 164 -15.80 28.69 4.87
N SER A 165 -17.08 28.60 5.22
CA SER A 165 -17.94 27.49 4.78
C SER A 165 -18.20 27.60 3.27
N ILE A 166 -17.68 26.68 2.47
CA ILE A 166 -18.13 26.53 1.08
C ILE A 166 -19.59 26.02 1.12
N PRO A 167 -20.56 26.66 0.45
CA PRO A 167 -21.91 26.10 0.38
C PRO A 167 -21.83 24.79 -0.40
N GLN A 168 -22.11 23.67 0.28
CA GLN A 168 -22.45 22.44 -0.42
C GLN A 168 -23.57 22.78 -1.41
N SER A 169 -23.31 22.60 -2.70
CA SER A 169 -24.32 22.79 -3.73
C SER A 169 -25.39 21.73 -3.51
N SER A 170 -26.43 22.08 -2.76
CA SER A 170 -27.65 21.30 -2.65
C SER A 170 -28.26 21.16 -4.03
N SER A 171 -27.98 20.06 -4.72
CA SER A 171 -28.74 19.61 -5.87
C SER A 171 -30.12 19.15 -5.39
N ALA A 172 -31.04 20.09 -5.27
CA ALA A 172 -32.46 19.82 -5.18
C ALA A 172 -33.21 20.89 -5.99
N LEU A 173 -33.46 20.63 -7.27
CA LEU A 173 -34.45 21.38 -8.04
C LEU A 173 -35.72 20.56 -8.19
N ILE A 174 -36.70 20.99 -7.38
CA ILE A 174 -38.12 20.73 -7.46
C ILE A 174 -38.60 21.07 -8.87
N SER A 175 -39.19 20.11 -9.59
CA SER A 175 -40.07 20.43 -10.72
C SER A 175 -41.51 20.18 -10.32
N LYS A 176 -42.27 21.28 -10.31
CA LYS A 176 -43.68 21.38 -9.99
C LYS A 176 -44.53 20.67 -11.03
N ASN A 177 -45.52 19.96 -10.50
CA ASN A 177 -46.77 19.56 -11.11
C ASN A 177 -47.40 20.67 -11.97
N ASN A 178 -48.00 20.31 -13.11
CA ASN A 178 -49.30 20.81 -13.59
C ASN A 178 -49.75 20.04 -14.84
N ASN A 179 -50.85 19.32 -14.68
CA ASN A 179 -51.62 18.63 -15.70
C ASN A 179 -52.81 19.53 -16.12
N PRO A 180 -53.25 19.52 -17.40
CA PRO A 180 -54.65 19.73 -17.75
C PRO A 180 -55.39 18.40 -17.92
#